data_AF-A0A957ZL85-F1
#
_entry.id   AF-A0A957ZL85-F1
#
_cell.length_a   1.000
_cell.length_b   1.000
_cell.length_c   1.000
_cell.angle_alpha   90.00
_cell.angle_beta   90.00
_cell.angle_gamma   90.00
#
_symmetry.space_group_name_H-M   'P 1'
#
loop_
_entity.id
_entity.type
_entity.pdbx_description
1 polymer ?
#
loop_
_entity_poly.entity_id
_entity_poly.type
_entity_poly.pdbx_seq_one_letter_code
_entity_poly.pdbx_strand_id
1 'polypeptide(L)'
;QVLLTWWEQPGGAADGADYREVLLLNADYSRLRTVEKSAAAGDGQWQQRSFDLSAFAGRTVVLYFNVYNNGSGAQQWNHLDDVSLALCSQAEAATAVAAQPDPAGPVAADALVVAPAAVYFDDQVVGSSVTLQVSNRNAEDAPLSWQAETDAPWLSVQATSGSTPGGLDVSLVSGEAEAGIYQAQITLIPDDPAVEAVTILVIWVTGLDERLYLPAIEN
;
A
#
# COMPACT_ATOMS: atom_id res chain seq x y z
N GLN A 1 -1.40 3.79 6.93
CA GLN A 1 -0.39 4.72 6.36
C GLN A 1 -0.22 4.38 4.88
N VAL A 2 -0.12 5.36 3.98
CA VAL A 2 0.27 5.14 2.56
C VAL A 2 1.77 5.38 2.46
N LEU A 3 2.54 4.36 2.08
CA LEU A 3 3.99 4.42 1.98
C LEU A 3 4.42 4.24 0.53
N LEU A 4 5.18 5.20 0.01
CA LEU A 4 5.90 5.08 -1.24
C LEU A 4 7.30 4.58 -0.94
N THR A 5 7.71 3.48 -1.57
CA THR A 5 9.07 2.94 -1.50
C THR A 5 9.63 2.70 -2.89
N TRP A 6 10.95 2.77 -3.02
CA TRP A 6 11.67 2.31 -4.21
C TRP A 6 13.13 2.02 -3.85
N TRP A 7 13.80 1.18 -4.63
CA TRP A 7 15.25 1.11 -4.64
C TRP A 7 15.81 2.11 -5.64
N GLU A 8 16.88 2.80 -5.25
CA GLU A 8 17.66 3.62 -6.18
C GLU A 8 19.15 3.35 -6.06
N GLN A 9 19.85 3.51 -7.18
CA GLN A 9 21.31 3.48 -7.24
C GLN A 9 21.79 4.78 -7.90
N PRO A 10 22.08 5.82 -7.10
CA PRO A 10 22.50 7.10 -7.64
C PRO A 10 23.95 7.00 -8.12
N GLY A 11 24.21 7.57 -9.30
CA GLY A 11 25.54 7.61 -9.90
C GLY A 11 25.90 9.00 -10.38
N GLY A 12 27.19 9.17 -10.68
CA GLY A 12 27.75 10.40 -11.22
C GLY A 12 28.33 11.34 -10.17
N ALA A 13 29.20 12.23 -10.64
CA ALA A 13 29.87 13.21 -9.79
C ALA A 13 28.98 14.42 -9.52
N ALA A 14 29.18 15.08 -8.39
CA ALA A 14 28.49 16.32 -8.05
C ALA A 14 29.33 17.55 -8.38
N ASP A 15 28.69 18.49 -9.06
CA ASP A 15 29.16 19.87 -9.23
C ASP A 15 28.22 20.89 -8.58
N GLY A 16 27.14 20.41 -7.95
CA GLY A 16 26.13 21.23 -7.28
C GLY A 16 25.09 21.86 -8.21
N ALA A 17 25.18 21.65 -9.53
CA ALA A 17 24.22 22.18 -10.50
C ALA A 17 23.29 21.09 -11.06
N ASP A 18 23.84 19.90 -11.29
CA ASP A 18 23.08 18.71 -11.64
C ASP A 18 22.36 18.14 -10.42
N TYR A 19 21.17 17.56 -10.62
CA TYR A 19 20.42 16.97 -9.52
C TYR A 19 19.49 15.84 -9.95
N ARG A 20 19.18 14.96 -9.00
CA ARG A 20 18.07 14.01 -9.06
C ARG A 20 16.91 14.55 -8.23
N GLU A 21 15.69 14.37 -8.69
CA GLU A 21 14.50 14.71 -7.91
C GLU A 21 13.34 13.77 -8.18
N VAL A 22 12.47 13.66 -7.18
CA VAL A 22 11.20 12.93 -7.25
C VAL A 22 10.09 13.90 -6.89
N LEU A 23 9.11 14.02 -7.77
CA LEU A 23 7.97 14.90 -7.60
C LEU A 23 6.67 14.09 -7.52
N LEU A 24 5.76 14.52 -6.65
CA LEU A 24 4.33 14.26 -6.80
C LEU A 24 3.74 15.39 -7.63
N LEU A 25 2.99 15.03 -8.67
CA LEU A 25 2.25 15.96 -9.52
C LEU A 25 0.75 15.66 -9.43
N ASN A 26 -0.07 16.67 -9.75
CA ASN A 26 -1.49 16.48 -10.02
C ASN A 26 -1.67 15.76 -11.38
N ALA A 27 -2.90 15.32 -11.66
CA ALA A 27 -3.24 14.67 -12.94
C ALA A 27 -3.03 15.58 -14.17
N ASP A 28 -2.99 16.91 -13.99
CA ASP A 28 -2.66 17.90 -15.03
C ASP A 28 -1.14 18.19 -15.13
N TYR A 29 -0.31 17.40 -14.46
CA TYR A 29 1.15 17.54 -14.34
C TYR A 29 1.63 18.81 -13.63
N SER A 30 0.74 19.61 -13.05
CA SER A 30 1.16 20.68 -12.15
C SER A 30 1.78 20.10 -10.87
N ARG A 31 2.87 20.71 -10.39
CA ARG A 31 3.61 20.18 -9.24
C ARG A 31 2.79 20.27 -7.96
N LEU A 32 2.55 19.13 -7.32
CA LEU A 32 1.89 19.02 -6.03
C LEU A 32 2.90 19.09 -4.88
N ARG A 33 3.98 18.32 -4.94
CA ARG A 33 5.04 18.27 -3.91
C ARG A 33 6.36 17.77 -4.48
N THR A 34 7.48 18.27 -3.96
CA THR A 34 8.78 17.61 -4.10
C THR A 34 8.92 16.57 -2.98
N VAL A 35 9.08 15.30 -3.34
CA VAL A 35 9.33 14.19 -2.41
C VAL A 35 10.78 14.24 -1.97
N GLU A 36 11.68 14.34 -2.94
CA GLU A 36 13.13 14.41 -2.72
C GLU A 36 13.80 15.20 -3.83
N LYS A 37 14.91 15.87 -3.48
CA LYS A 37 15.83 16.49 -4.43
C LYS A 37 17.24 16.44 -3.87
N SER A 38 18.20 15.96 -4.67
CA SER A 38 19.60 15.83 -4.27
C SER A 38 20.54 16.16 -5.42
N ALA A 39 21.49 17.05 -5.16
CA ALA A 39 22.61 17.39 -6.05
C ALA A 39 23.93 16.74 -5.60
N ALA A 40 23.87 15.82 -4.64
CA ALA A 40 25.05 15.13 -4.11
C ALA A 40 25.59 14.10 -5.11
N ALA A 41 26.87 13.71 -4.95
CA ALA A 41 27.44 12.66 -5.79
C ALA A 41 26.77 11.32 -5.50
N GLY A 42 26.63 10.49 -6.53
CA GLY A 42 26.20 9.11 -6.36
C GLY A 42 27.32 8.24 -5.82
N ASP A 43 26.98 7.29 -4.94
CA ASP A 43 27.91 6.30 -4.39
C ASP A 43 27.85 4.96 -5.16
N GLY A 44 26.95 4.85 -6.13
CA GLY A 44 26.75 3.63 -6.92
C GLY A 44 26.26 2.45 -6.07
N GLN A 45 25.73 2.67 -4.87
CA GLN A 45 25.15 1.62 -4.04
C GLN A 45 23.62 1.67 -4.11
N TRP A 46 23.00 0.49 -4.16
CA TRP A 46 21.55 0.37 -4.03
C TRP A 46 21.12 0.77 -2.63
N GLN A 47 20.18 1.69 -2.55
CA GLN A 47 19.58 2.16 -1.31
C GLN A 47 18.06 2.21 -1.45
N GLN A 48 17.36 1.76 -0.40
CA GLN A 48 15.92 1.83 -0.38
C GLN A 48 15.47 3.20 0.13
N ARG A 49 14.51 3.79 -0.56
CA ARG A 49 13.84 5.04 -0.23
C ARG A 49 12.44 4.74 0.29
N SER A 50 11.97 5.57 1.22
CA SER A 50 10.68 5.37 1.88
C SER A 50 10.08 6.70 2.31
N PHE A 51 8.84 6.98 1.89
CA PHE A 51 8.15 8.25 2.13
C PHE A 51 6.68 8.03 2.44
N ASP A 52 6.19 8.68 3.49
CA ASP A 52 4.77 8.69 3.84
C ASP A 52 3.99 9.68 2.96
N LEU A 53 3.03 9.14 2.20
CA LEU A 53 2.13 9.87 1.32
C LEU A 53 0.69 9.90 1.82
N SER A 54 0.44 9.52 3.08
CA SER A 54 -0.92 9.44 3.65
C SER A 54 -1.72 10.74 3.51
N ALA A 55 -1.06 11.90 3.51
CA ALA A 55 -1.69 13.22 3.30
C ALA A 55 -2.33 13.40 1.90
N PHE A 56 -2.00 12.53 0.95
CA PHE A 56 -2.52 12.54 -0.42
C PHE A 56 -3.48 11.37 -0.70
N ALA A 57 -3.85 10.59 0.32
CA ALA A 57 -4.82 9.51 0.19
C ALA A 57 -6.13 10.02 -0.45
N GLY A 58 -6.70 9.22 -1.35
CA GLY A 58 -7.91 9.56 -2.09
C GLY A 58 -7.72 10.55 -3.24
N ARG A 59 -6.48 10.95 -3.57
CA ARG A 59 -6.17 11.78 -4.75
C ARG A 59 -5.50 10.96 -5.84
N THR A 60 -5.81 11.25 -7.09
CA THR A 60 -4.99 10.81 -8.24
C THR A 60 -3.74 11.68 -8.30
N VAL A 61 -2.57 11.05 -8.26
CA VAL A 61 -1.26 11.72 -8.33
C VAL A 61 -0.40 11.04 -9.38
N VAL A 62 0.56 11.79 -9.94
CA VAL A 62 1.60 11.26 -10.82
C VAL A 62 2.93 11.31 -10.07
N LEU A 63 3.63 10.19 -10.02
CA LEU A 63 5.00 10.13 -9.51
C LEU A 63 5.98 10.39 -10.67
N TYR A 64 6.84 11.39 -10.51
CA TYR A 64 7.78 11.79 -11.56
C TYR A 64 9.21 11.75 -11.03
N PHE A 65 10.00 10.84 -11.60
CA PHE A 65 11.43 10.72 -11.34
C PHE A 65 12.20 11.48 -12.41
N ASN A 66 13.15 12.30 -11.98
CA ASN A 66 13.89 13.16 -12.88
C ASN A 66 15.37 13.18 -12.52
N VAL A 67 16.22 13.23 -13.56
CA VAL A 67 17.62 13.60 -13.44
C VAL A 67 17.84 14.80 -14.35
N TYR A 68 18.15 15.93 -13.74
CA TYR A 68 18.42 17.17 -14.44
C TYR A 68 19.92 17.35 -14.64
N ASN A 69 20.29 17.62 -15.89
CA ASN A 69 21.63 18.07 -16.26
C ASN A 69 21.53 19.49 -16.84
N ASN A 70 22.40 20.39 -16.38
CA ASN A 70 22.39 21.79 -16.80
C ASN A 70 23.07 22.05 -18.17
N GLY A 71 23.60 21.01 -18.83
CA GLY A 71 24.34 21.06 -20.09
C GLY A 71 25.86 21.29 -19.93
N SER A 72 26.40 21.22 -18.72
CA SER A 72 27.81 21.52 -18.42
C SER A 72 28.31 20.73 -17.22
N GLY A 73 29.63 20.60 -17.07
CA GLY A 73 30.21 20.03 -15.86
C GLY A 73 30.05 18.51 -15.76
N ALA A 74 29.77 18.04 -14.54
CA ALA A 74 29.61 16.61 -14.28
C ALA A 74 28.25 16.12 -14.80
N GLN A 75 28.08 14.81 -14.90
CA GLN A 75 26.77 14.22 -15.17
C GLN A 75 26.36 13.34 -13.99
N GLN A 76 25.08 13.41 -13.65
CA GLN A 76 24.43 12.50 -12.71
C GLN A 76 23.45 11.57 -13.45
N TRP A 77 23.22 10.39 -12.87
CA TRP A 77 22.20 9.44 -13.32
C TRP A 77 21.61 8.70 -12.12
N ASN A 78 20.51 7.97 -12.34
CA ASN A 78 19.89 7.13 -11.32
C ASN A 78 19.36 5.85 -11.98
N HIS A 79 19.56 4.71 -11.33
CA HIS A 79 18.78 3.50 -11.59
C HIS A 79 17.67 3.41 -10.54
N LEU A 80 16.50 2.90 -10.95
CA LEU A 80 15.35 2.71 -10.08
C LEU A 80 14.91 1.25 -10.19
N ASP A 81 14.48 0.68 -9.06
CA ASP A 81 13.90 -0.66 -9.00
C ASP A 81 12.84 -0.75 -7.88
N ASP A 82 11.98 -1.77 -7.95
CA ASP A 82 10.88 -2.06 -7.02
C ASP A 82 10.10 -0.82 -6.52
N VAL A 83 9.65 0.04 -7.44
CA VAL A 83 8.79 1.17 -7.08
C VAL A 83 7.45 0.62 -6.60
N SER A 84 7.09 0.89 -5.35
CA SER A 84 5.89 0.38 -4.71
C SER A 84 5.17 1.47 -3.94
N LEU A 85 3.84 1.51 -4.07
CA LEU A 85 2.96 2.33 -3.25
C LEU A 85 2.04 1.40 -2.48
N ALA A 86 2.30 1.24 -1.19
CA ALA A 86 1.58 0.29 -0.35
C ALA A 86 0.86 0.99 0.79
N LEU A 87 -0.25 0.42 1.24
CA LEU A 87 -0.75 0.74 2.58
C LEU A 87 0.05 -0.04 3.61
N CYS A 88 0.85 0.66 4.41
CA CYS A 88 1.26 0.10 5.70
C CYS A 88 0.05 0.11 6.63
N SER A 89 -0.60 -1.04 6.80
CA SER A 89 -1.22 -1.36 8.08
C SER A 89 -0.07 -1.70 9.01
N GLN A 90 0.35 -0.74 9.84
CA GLN A 90 1.20 -1.11 10.97
C GLN A 90 0.34 -2.03 11.84
N ALA A 91 0.61 -3.34 11.81
CA ALA A 91 0.39 -4.15 12.99
C ALA A 91 1.22 -3.45 14.05
N GLU A 92 0.54 -2.80 14.99
CA GLU A 92 1.15 -2.06 16.07
C GLU A 92 2.19 -2.99 16.71
N ALA A 93 3.47 -2.66 16.53
CA ALA A 93 4.51 -3.24 17.36
C ALA A 93 4.25 -2.69 18.76
N ALA A 94 3.35 -3.33 19.50
CA ALA A 94 3.16 -3.08 20.90
C ALA A 94 4.51 -3.25 21.55
N THR A 95 5.11 -2.12 21.93
CA THR A 95 6.29 -2.10 22.77
C THR A 95 5.81 -2.72 24.08
N ALA A 96 6.18 -3.98 24.32
CA ALA A 96 5.94 -4.64 25.58
C ALA A 96 6.71 -3.86 26.66
N VAL A 97 6.03 -2.93 27.33
CA VAL A 97 6.45 -2.45 28.64
C VAL A 97 6.33 -3.67 29.54
N ALA A 98 7.47 -4.21 29.96
CA ALA A 98 7.53 -5.27 30.94
C ALA A 98 6.88 -4.79 32.25
N ALA A 99 5.60 -5.08 32.41
CA ALA A 99 4.89 -5.01 33.67
C ALA A 99 4.82 -6.42 34.27
N GLN A 100 5.22 -6.49 35.53
CA GLN A 100 5.26 -7.66 36.41
C GLN A 100 3.88 -8.38 36.48
N PRO A 101 3.82 -9.71 36.71
CA PRO A 101 2.55 -10.43 36.71
C PRO A 101 1.67 -10.02 37.90
N ASP A 102 0.46 -9.51 37.59
CA ASP A 102 -0.69 -9.42 38.50
C ASP A 102 -1.85 -10.17 37.83
N PRO A 103 -2.55 -11.11 38.49
CA PRO A 103 -3.55 -11.94 37.85
C PRO A 103 -4.91 -11.22 37.87
N ALA A 104 -5.47 -10.99 36.67
CA ALA A 104 -6.74 -10.32 36.36
C ALA A 104 -6.67 -8.80 36.12
N GLY A 105 -6.03 -8.39 35.02
CA GLY A 105 -6.37 -7.15 34.34
C GLY A 105 -7.75 -7.23 33.66
N PRO A 106 -8.36 -6.09 33.26
CA PRO A 106 -9.62 -6.10 32.53
C PRO A 106 -9.45 -6.90 31.23
N VAL A 107 -10.24 -7.95 31.09
CA VAL A 107 -10.39 -8.73 29.86
C VAL A 107 -10.79 -7.75 28.75
N ALA A 108 -10.04 -7.72 27.65
CA ALA A 108 -10.35 -6.83 26.52
C ALA A 108 -11.73 -7.16 25.96
N ALA A 109 -12.53 -6.17 25.54
CA ALA A 109 -13.83 -6.47 24.94
C ALA A 109 -13.67 -7.19 23.59
N ASP A 110 -14.64 -8.03 23.23
CA ASP A 110 -14.70 -8.69 21.92
C ASP A 110 -14.70 -7.66 20.79
N ALA A 111 -13.89 -7.91 19.77
CA ALA A 111 -13.83 -7.11 18.56
C ALA A 111 -13.22 -7.93 17.44
N LEU A 112 -13.84 -7.91 16.25
CA LEU A 112 -13.21 -8.45 15.06
C LEU A 112 -11.98 -7.61 14.70
N VAL A 113 -10.89 -8.30 14.42
CA VAL A 113 -9.63 -7.74 13.92
C VAL A 113 -9.30 -8.47 12.63
N VAL A 114 -8.99 -7.70 11.58
CA VAL A 114 -8.73 -8.24 10.23
C VAL A 114 -7.38 -7.77 9.72
N ALA A 115 -6.58 -8.69 9.18
CA ALA A 115 -5.29 -8.39 8.55
C ALA A 115 -5.15 -9.10 7.20
N PRO A 116 -4.76 -8.40 6.12
CA PRO A 116 -4.59 -6.95 6.04
C PRO A 116 -5.91 -6.17 6.15
N ALA A 117 -5.85 -4.90 6.55
CA ALA A 117 -7.02 -4.01 6.66
C ALA A 117 -7.53 -3.45 5.31
N ALA A 118 -6.82 -3.76 4.22
CA ALA A 118 -7.21 -3.44 2.85
C ALA A 118 -6.61 -4.47 1.89
N VAL A 119 -7.26 -4.69 0.76
CA VAL A 119 -6.84 -5.63 -0.29
C VAL A 119 -6.58 -4.86 -1.58
N TYR A 120 -5.50 -5.24 -2.26
CA TYR A 120 -5.06 -4.64 -3.52
C TYR A 120 -4.91 -5.72 -4.58
N PHE A 121 -5.49 -5.48 -5.75
CA PHE A 121 -5.29 -6.29 -6.94
C PHE A 121 -4.77 -5.42 -8.08
N ASP A 122 -3.85 -5.96 -8.86
CA ASP A 122 -3.37 -5.39 -10.12
C ASP A 122 -3.36 -6.48 -11.23
N ASP A 123 -3.05 -6.07 -12.46
CA ASP A 123 -3.00 -6.95 -13.63
C ASP A 123 -1.74 -7.85 -13.71
N GLN A 124 -0.75 -7.64 -12.84
CA GLN A 124 0.42 -8.52 -12.69
C GLN A 124 0.10 -9.72 -11.80
N VAL A 125 -0.97 -9.63 -11.01
CA VAL A 125 -1.41 -10.61 -10.00
C VAL A 125 -2.63 -11.42 -10.49
N VAL A 126 -2.80 -11.59 -11.80
CA VAL A 126 -3.92 -12.33 -12.43
C VAL A 126 -4.00 -13.77 -11.90
N GLY A 127 -5.13 -14.09 -11.26
CA GLY A 127 -5.42 -15.43 -10.71
C GLY A 127 -5.04 -15.63 -9.24
N SER A 128 -4.53 -14.61 -8.55
CA SER A 128 -4.18 -14.72 -7.13
C SER A 128 -5.38 -14.48 -6.20
N SER A 129 -5.37 -15.18 -5.07
CA SER A 129 -6.29 -14.97 -3.94
C SER A 129 -5.52 -14.30 -2.81
N VAL A 130 -6.14 -13.35 -2.13
CA VAL A 130 -5.61 -12.74 -0.90
C VAL A 130 -6.38 -13.31 0.28
N THR A 131 -5.66 -13.91 1.24
CA THR A 131 -6.27 -14.44 2.46
C THR A 131 -6.27 -13.37 3.55
N LEU A 132 -7.46 -12.96 3.99
CA LEU A 132 -7.66 -12.14 5.17
C LEU A 132 -7.63 -13.02 6.43
N GLN A 133 -6.82 -12.66 7.43
CA GLN A 133 -6.83 -13.27 8.75
C GLN A 133 -7.84 -12.54 9.63
N VAL A 134 -8.82 -13.26 10.17
CA VAL A 134 -9.87 -12.74 11.03
C VAL A 134 -9.70 -13.30 12.43
N SER A 135 -9.50 -12.43 13.41
CA SER A 135 -9.28 -12.79 14.81
C SER A 135 -10.21 -12.00 15.75
N ASN A 136 -10.39 -12.51 16.97
CA ASN A 136 -11.04 -11.77 18.04
C ASN A 136 -9.98 -11.12 18.92
N ARG A 137 -10.15 -9.84 19.26
CA ARG A 137 -9.26 -9.10 20.16
C ARG A 137 -9.20 -9.70 21.58
N ASN A 138 -10.27 -10.32 22.05
CA ASN A 138 -10.43 -10.79 23.42
C ASN A 138 -9.77 -12.17 23.70
N ALA A 139 -8.47 -12.27 23.45
CA ALA A 139 -7.64 -13.48 23.50
C ALA A 139 -7.74 -14.41 22.28
N GLU A 140 -6.62 -15.07 21.97
CA GLU A 140 -6.31 -15.74 20.69
C GLU A 140 -7.25 -16.91 20.32
N ASP A 141 -8.10 -17.38 21.25
CA ASP A 141 -8.93 -18.59 21.09
C ASP A 141 -10.44 -18.39 21.39
N ALA A 142 -10.91 -17.15 21.58
CA ALA A 142 -12.33 -16.89 21.80
C ALA A 142 -13.09 -16.92 20.45
N PRO A 143 -14.00 -17.89 20.21
CA PRO A 143 -14.72 -17.99 18.95
C PRO A 143 -15.78 -16.89 18.86
N LEU A 144 -15.64 -16.05 17.85
CA LEU A 144 -16.63 -15.09 17.43
C LEU A 144 -17.07 -15.44 16.01
N SER A 145 -18.34 -15.80 15.85
CA SER A 145 -18.93 -16.05 14.54
C SER A 145 -19.16 -14.75 13.79
N TRP A 146 -18.95 -14.79 12.48
CA TRP A 146 -19.09 -13.63 11.60
C TRP A 146 -19.63 -14.02 10.24
N GLN A 147 -20.24 -13.06 9.56
CA GLN A 147 -20.69 -13.12 8.17
C GLN A 147 -19.89 -12.15 7.31
N ALA A 148 -19.72 -12.45 6.02
CA ALA A 148 -18.95 -11.65 5.08
C ALA A 148 -19.78 -11.30 3.84
N GLU A 149 -19.79 -10.03 3.48
CA GLU A 149 -20.51 -9.49 2.32
C GLU A 149 -19.61 -8.54 1.52
N THR A 150 -19.83 -8.44 0.21
CA THR A 150 -19.15 -7.48 -0.69
C THR A 150 -20.18 -6.66 -1.45
N ASP A 151 -19.90 -5.37 -1.67
CA ASP A 151 -20.75 -4.46 -2.45
C ASP A 151 -20.47 -4.51 -3.97
N ALA A 152 -19.47 -5.27 -4.40
CA ALA A 152 -19.00 -5.29 -5.78
C ALA A 152 -19.16 -6.66 -6.47
N PRO A 153 -19.70 -6.69 -7.69
CA PRO A 153 -19.90 -7.94 -8.46
C PRO A 153 -18.61 -8.49 -9.10
N TRP A 154 -17.55 -7.68 -9.18
CA TRP A 154 -16.24 -8.08 -9.71
C TRP A 154 -15.33 -8.73 -8.64
N LEU A 155 -15.79 -8.79 -7.39
CA LEU A 155 -15.07 -9.33 -6.25
C LEU A 155 -15.78 -10.57 -5.69
N SER A 156 -15.01 -11.61 -5.37
CA SER A 156 -15.51 -12.85 -4.77
C SER A 156 -14.94 -13.04 -3.37
N VAL A 157 -15.82 -13.32 -2.40
CA VAL A 157 -15.48 -13.80 -1.07
C VAL A 157 -15.79 -15.31 -1.01
N GLN A 158 -14.78 -16.16 -0.80
CA GLN A 158 -14.94 -17.62 -0.92
C GLN A 158 -15.80 -18.23 0.21
N ALA A 159 -15.93 -17.52 1.32
CA ALA A 159 -16.82 -17.88 2.41
C ALA A 159 -17.66 -16.65 2.81
N THR A 160 -18.97 -16.84 2.99
CA THR A 160 -19.89 -15.79 3.47
C THR A 160 -20.09 -15.82 4.98
N SER A 161 -19.44 -16.76 5.68
CA SER A 161 -19.43 -16.84 7.15
C SER A 161 -18.23 -17.63 7.67
N GLY A 162 -17.91 -17.46 8.95
CA GLY A 162 -16.82 -18.17 9.63
C GLY A 162 -16.79 -17.90 11.13
N SER A 163 -15.70 -18.32 11.79
CA SER A 163 -15.43 -18.10 13.21
C SER A 163 -13.98 -17.67 13.41
N THR A 164 -13.70 -16.89 14.44
CA THR A 164 -12.32 -16.56 14.85
C THR A 164 -11.66 -17.71 15.64
N PRO A 165 -10.32 -17.87 15.54
CA PRO A 165 -9.48 -17.37 14.45
C PRO A 165 -9.82 -18.09 13.13
N GLY A 166 -9.83 -17.37 12.02
CA GLY A 166 -10.20 -17.91 10.72
C GLY A 166 -9.61 -17.15 9.54
N GLY A 167 -9.58 -17.79 8.37
CA GLY A 167 -9.16 -17.18 7.11
C GLY A 167 -10.36 -16.91 6.20
N LEU A 168 -10.32 -15.79 5.48
CA LEU A 168 -11.25 -15.47 4.40
C LEU A 168 -10.48 -15.21 3.11
N ASP A 169 -10.65 -16.09 2.13
CA ASP A 169 -10.05 -15.93 0.80
C ASP A 169 -10.87 -14.98 -0.06
N VAL A 170 -10.19 -13.99 -0.63
CA VAL A 170 -10.75 -12.94 -1.48
C VAL A 170 -10.06 -13.01 -2.84
N SER A 171 -10.83 -13.05 -3.91
CA SER A 171 -10.31 -13.13 -5.28
C SER A 171 -11.15 -12.29 -6.24
N LEU A 172 -10.56 -11.86 -7.36
CA LEU A 172 -11.32 -11.26 -8.45
C LEU A 172 -12.21 -12.31 -9.13
N VAL A 173 -13.42 -11.92 -9.53
CA VAL A 173 -14.26 -12.72 -10.43
C VAL A 173 -13.67 -12.64 -11.83
N SER A 174 -13.39 -13.78 -12.47
CA SER A 174 -12.81 -13.79 -13.81
C SER A 174 -13.78 -13.17 -14.83
N GLY A 175 -13.30 -12.19 -15.59
CA GLY A 175 -14.04 -11.49 -16.63
C GLY A 175 -13.20 -10.41 -17.29
N GLU A 176 -13.69 -9.87 -18.41
CA GLU A 176 -13.07 -8.68 -19.03
C GLU A 176 -13.58 -7.43 -18.30
N ALA A 177 -12.69 -6.75 -17.57
CA ALA A 177 -12.95 -5.41 -17.06
C ALA A 177 -12.27 -4.37 -17.95
N GLU A 178 -12.92 -3.21 -18.08
CA GLU A 178 -12.31 -2.07 -18.77
C GLU A 178 -11.12 -1.54 -17.98
N ALA A 179 -10.21 -0.84 -18.67
CA ALA A 179 -9.12 -0.15 -18.03
C ALA A 179 -9.63 0.87 -16.99
N GLY A 180 -9.17 0.78 -15.75
CA GLY A 180 -9.63 1.66 -14.68
C GLY A 180 -9.18 1.28 -13.27
N ILE A 181 -9.65 2.07 -12.32
CA ILE A 181 -9.52 1.83 -10.88
C ILE A 181 -10.92 1.53 -10.34
N TYR A 182 -11.07 0.36 -9.73
CA TYR A 182 -12.29 -0.11 -9.11
C TYR A 182 -12.12 -0.14 -7.59
N GLN A 183 -13.15 0.28 -6.86
CA GLN A 183 -13.18 0.27 -5.40
C GLN A 183 -14.39 -0.51 -4.91
N ALA A 184 -14.20 -1.31 -3.86
CA ALA A 184 -15.23 -2.11 -3.21
C ALA A 184 -14.99 -2.18 -1.70
N GLN A 185 -16.01 -2.60 -0.98
CA GLN A 185 -15.95 -2.85 0.45
C GLN A 185 -16.39 -4.28 0.75
N ILE A 186 -15.55 -4.99 1.51
CA ILE A 186 -15.98 -6.21 2.21
C ILE A 186 -16.42 -5.80 3.61
N THR A 187 -17.61 -6.20 4.02
CA THR A 187 -18.11 -5.98 5.38
C THR A 187 -18.15 -7.32 6.11
N LEU A 188 -17.43 -7.40 7.24
CA LEU A 188 -17.55 -8.49 8.20
C LEU A 188 -18.51 -8.09 9.31
N ILE A 189 -19.59 -8.86 9.46
CA ILE A 189 -20.67 -8.61 10.41
C ILE A 189 -20.56 -9.69 11.50
N PRO A 190 -20.17 -9.35 12.74
CA PRO A 190 -20.25 -10.27 13.87
C PRO A 190 -21.71 -10.71 14.10
N ASP A 191 -21.90 -11.96 14.48
CA ASP A 191 -23.24 -12.44 14.88
C ASP A 191 -23.66 -11.88 16.26
N ASP A 192 -22.68 -11.48 17.09
CA ASP A 192 -22.94 -10.77 18.35
C ASP A 192 -23.22 -9.29 18.07
N PRO A 193 -24.44 -8.79 18.32
CA PRO A 193 -24.79 -7.39 18.09
C PRO A 193 -24.05 -6.40 19.02
N ALA A 194 -23.37 -6.87 20.07
CA ALA A 194 -22.51 -6.05 20.91
C ALA A 194 -21.15 -5.74 20.27
N VAL A 195 -20.78 -6.46 19.20
CA VAL A 195 -19.52 -6.27 18.47
C VAL A 195 -19.78 -5.49 17.18
N GLU A 196 -18.96 -4.48 16.93
CA GLU A 196 -19.08 -3.65 15.72
C GLU A 196 -18.62 -4.40 14.45
N ALA A 197 -19.29 -4.13 13.33
CA ALA A 197 -18.88 -4.62 12.02
C ALA A 197 -17.57 -3.98 11.55
N VAL A 198 -16.78 -4.74 10.79
CA VAL A 198 -15.49 -4.29 10.23
C VAL A 198 -15.61 -4.17 8.72
N THR A 199 -15.14 -3.05 8.17
CA THR A 199 -15.12 -2.83 6.71
C THR A 199 -13.69 -2.83 6.18
N ILE A 200 -13.45 -3.61 5.13
CA ILE A 200 -12.17 -3.75 4.44
C ILE A 200 -12.30 -3.13 3.06
N LEU A 201 -11.42 -2.16 2.76
CA LEU A 201 -11.36 -1.55 1.43
C LEU A 201 -10.65 -2.48 0.46
N VAL A 202 -11.22 -2.66 -0.72
CA VAL A 202 -10.60 -3.38 -1.84
C VAL A 202 -10.41 -2.43 -3.00
N ILE A 203 -9.19 -2.37 -3.53
CA ILE A 203 -8.86 -1.60 -4.72
C ILE A 203 -8.34 -2.55 -5.79
N TRP A 204 -8.92 -2.47 -6.98
CA TRP A 204 -8.43 -3.17 -8.16
C TRP A 204 -8.04 -2.18 -9.24
N VAL A 205 -6.81 -2.27 -9.72
CA VAL A 205 -6.30 -1.51 -10.87
C VAL A 205 -6.12 -2.47 -12.04
N THR A 206 -6.68 -2.15 -13.20
CA THR A 206 -6.56 -3.00 -14.40
C THR A 206 -6.47 -2.14 -15.66
N GLY A 207 -5.72 -2.59 -16.66
CA GLY A 207 -5.69 -1.99 -18.00
C GLY A 207 -5.20 -0.54 -18.06
N LEU A 208 -4.74 0.02 -16.95
CA LEU A 208 -4.04 1.29 -16.93
C LEU A 208 -2.59 1.00 -17.27
N ASP A 209 -2.18 1.30 -18.50
CA ASP A 209 -0.77 1.26 -18.90
C ASP A 209 0.05 1.98 -17.82
N GLU A 210 0.96 1.26 -17.16
CA GLU A 210 1.96 1.84 -16.28
C GLU A 210 2.87 2.76 -17.10
N ARG A 211 2.48 4.02 -17.27
CA ARG A 211 3.31 5.00 -17.95
C ARG A 211 4.34 5.53 -16.98
N LEU A 212 5.38 4.74 -16.73
CA LEU A 212 6.67 5.29 -16.34
C LEU A 212 7.21 6.09 -17.54
N TYR A 213 6.87 7.37 -17.60
CA TYR A 213 7.32 8.27 -18.66
C TYR A 213 8.79 8.62 -18.43
N LEU A 214 9.68 7.81 -19.00
CA LEU A 214 11.09 8.16 -19.12
C LEU A 214 11.21 9.17 -20.26
N PRO A 215 11.68 10.42 -20.01
CA PRO A 215 11.95 11.34 -21.09
C PRO A 215 13.02 10.74 -22.00
N ALA A 216 12.78 10.78 -23.32
CA ALA A 216 13.83 10.52 -24.29
C ALA A 216 14.89 11.62 -24.17
N ILE A 217 16.14 11.22 -23.95
CA ILE A 217 17.28 12.11 -24.13
C ILE A 217 17.49 12.23 -25.64
N GLU A 218 17.05 13.33 -26.24
CA GLU A 218 17.53 13.72 -27.57
C GLU A 218 18.89 14.42 -27.39
N ASN A 219 19.90 13.89 -28.10
CA ASN A 219 21.28 14.39 -28.13
C ASN A 219 21.40 15.78 -28.77
#